data_AF-A0A7X4IQR2-F1
#
_entry.id   AF-A0A7X4IQR2-F1
#
_cell.length_a   1.000
_cell.length_b   1.000
_cell.length_c   1.000
_cell.angle_alpha   90.00
_cell.angle_beta   90.00
_cell.angle_gamma   90.00
#
_symmetry.space_group_name_H-M   'P 1'
#
loop_
_entity.id
_entity.type
_entity.pdbx_description
1 polymer ?
#
loop_
_entity_poly.entity_id
_entity_poly.type
_entity_poly.pdbx_seq_one_letter_code
_entity_poly.pdbx_strand_id
1 'polypeptide(L)' 'MGFIDSTRQRRFSDEKMQKLNLFETGEMFCDVYCLRPGQAQHVHTHAGATKFYYVIEGEGRFTVGERCVTLGPG' A
#
# COMPACT_ATOMS: atom_id res chain seq x y z
N MET A 1 21.96 -6.04 0.38
CA MET A 1 21.27 -5.82 -0.91
C MET A 1 20.79 -7.15 -1.44
N GLY A 2 19.56 -7.22 -1.93
CA GLY A 2 18.95 -8.43 -2.47
C GLY A 2 17.73 -8.08 -3.33
N PHE A 3 17.25 -9.05 -4.10
CA PHE A 3 16.02 -8.92 -4.89
C PHE A 3 14.83 -9.41 -4.07
N ILE A 4 13.72 -8.69 -4.17
CA ILE A 4 12.46 -9.07 -3.54
C ILE A 4 11.41 -9.21 -4.65
N ASP A 5 10.88 -10.41 -4.80
CA ASP A 5 9.74 -10.66 -5.66
C ASP A 5 8.46 -10.25 -4.92
N SER A 6 7.95 -9.07 -5.24
CA SER A 6 6.73 -8.53 -4.63
C SER A 6 5.51 -9.41 -4.84
N THR A 7 5.46 -10.24 -5.90
CA THR A 7 4.34 -11.15 -6.18
C THR A 7 4.29 -12.31 -5.19
N ARG A 8 5.46 -12.82 -4.80
CA ARG A 8 5.59 -13.92 -3.84
C ARG A 8 5.38 -13.49 -2.39
N GLN A 9 5.52 -12.20 -2.09
CA GLN A 9 5.30 -11.70 -0.75
C GLN A 9 3.81 -11.49 -0.43
N ARG A 10 2.95 -11.31 -1.46
CA ARG A 10 1.53 -10.97 -1.29
C ARG A 10 0.81 -12.02 -0.44
N ARG A 11 0.08 -11.55 0.55
CA ARG A 11 -0.79 -12.34 1.42
C ARG A 11 -2.07 -11.56 1.64
N PHE A 12 -3.19 -12.26 1.64
CA PHE A 12 -4.51 -11.68 1.89
C PHE A 12 -5.10 -12.33 3.14
N SER A 13 -5.90 -11.58 3.87
CA SER A 13 -6.70 -12.07 4.99
C SER A 13 -8.11 -11.51 4.83
N ASP A 14 -9.10 -12.31 5.19
CA ASP A 14 -10.50 -11.90 5.13
C ASP A 14 -10.88 -11.02 6.33
N GLU A 15 -10.08 -11.04 7.42
CA GLU A 15 -10.31 -10.22 8.62
C GLU A 15 -9.89 -8.76 8.41
N LYS A 16 -8.68 -8.53 7.90
CA LYS A 16 -8.12 -7.19 7.70
C LYS A 16 -7.10 -7.15 6.58
N MET A 17 -6.90 -5.95 6.01
CA MET A 17 -5.86 -5.74 5.02
C MET A 17 -4.49 -6.15 5.56
N GLN A 18 -3.66 -6.70 4.68
CA GLN A 18 -2.29 -7.05 5.00
C GLN A 18 -1.35 -5.96 4.51
N LYS A 19 -0.58 -5.38 5.43
CA LYS A 19 0.53 -4.47 5.13
C LYS A 19 1.81 -5.26 5.30
N LEU A 20 2.49 -5.55 4.18
CA LEU A 20 3.66 -6.41 4.14
C LEU A 20 4.88 -5.55 3.84
N ASN A 21 5.78 -5.42 4.81
CA ASN A 21 7.04 -4.73 4.60
C ASN A 21 7.94 -5.57 3.68
N LEU A 22 8.30 -5.00 2.53
CA LEU A 22 9.29 -5.60 1.63
C LEU A 22 10.69 -5.28 2.15
N PHE A 23 10.95 -4.01 2.42
CA PHE A 23 12.18 -3.56 3.04
C PHE A 23 11.98 -2.21 3.73
N GLU A 24 12.90 -1.87 4.61
CA GLU A 24 12.99 -0.56 5.23
C GLU A 24 14.45 -0.11 5.41
N THR A 25 14.66 1.21 5.33
CA THR A 25 15.90 1.90 5.68
C THR A 25 15.55 3.09 6.59
N GLY A 26 16.56 3.92 6.95
CA GLY A 26 16.28 5.17 7.66
C GLY A 26 15.45 6.17 6.85
N GLU A 27 15.48 6.05 5.52
CA GLU A 27 14.90 7.01 4.57
C GLU A 27 13.60 6.52 3.92
N MET A 28 13.35 5.21 3.91
CA MET A 28 12.24 4.64 3.14
C MET A 28 11.63 3.40 3.81
N PHE A 29 10.30 3.35 3.78
CA PHE A 29 9.53 2.13 3.96
C PHE A 29 8.97 1.71 2.60
N CYS A 30 9.24 0.47 2.18
CA CYS A 30 8.65 -0.11 1.00
C CYS A 30 7.71 -1.24 1.41
N ASP A 31 6.41 -1.01 1.29
CA ASP A 31 5.39 -1.95 1.71
C ASP A 31 4.49 -2.33 0.53
N VAL A 32 4.00 -3.57 0.51
CA VAL A 32 2.89 -3.99 -0.35
C VAL A 32 1.64 -4.11 0.49
N TYR A 33 0.59 -3.45 0.03
CA TYR A 33 -0.73 -3.46 0.65
C TYR A 33 -1.62 -4.43 -0.12
N CYS A 34 -2.10 -5.47 0.55
CA CYS A 34 -3.00 -6.46 0.00
C CYS A 34 -4.37 -6.34 0.69
N LEU A 35 -5.37 -5.90 -0.07
CA LEU A 35 -6.73 -5.65 0.40
C LEU A 35 -7.70 -6.60 -0.32
N ARG A 36 -8.63 -7.18 0.43
CA ARG A 36 -9.85 -7.77 -0.13
C ARG A 36 -10.87 -6.65 -0.46
N PRO A 37 -11.81 -6.87 -1.39
CA PRO A 37 -12.88 -5.91 -1.64
C PRO A 37 -13.59 -5.48 -0.36
N GLY A 38 -13.80 -4.17 -0.19
CA GLY A 38 -14.41 -3.58 1.00
C GLY A 38 -13.45 -3.30 2.16
N GLN A 39 -12.23 -3.83 2.15
CA GLN A 39 -11.20 -3.46 3.13
C GLN A 39 -10.60 -2.09 2.80
N ALA A 40 -10.11 -1.40 3.82
CA ALA A 40 -9.48 -0.09 3.67
C ALA A 40 -8.35 0.11 4.68
N GLN A 41 -7.41 0.98 4.32
CA GLN A 41 -6.52 1.61 5.29
C GLN A 41 -7.19 2.91 5.77
N HIS A 42 -7.34 3.07 7.09
CA HIS A 42 -7.82 4.33 7.65
C HIS A 42 -6.92 5.51 7.28
N VAL A 43 -7.52 6.65 6.96
CA VAL A 43 -6.79 7.88 6.65
C VAL A 43 -5.95 8.31 7.85
N HIS A 44 -4.67 8.60 7.61
CA HIS A 44 -3.72 9.05 8.62
C HIS A 44 -2.59 9.84 7.95
N THR A 45 -1.87 10.61 8.75
CA THR A 45 -0.75 11.44 8.31
C THR A 45 0.54 11.02 9.01
N HIS A 46 1.67 11.12 8.31
CA HIS A 46 2.99 11.00 8.91
C HIS A 46 3.70 12.35 8.80
N ALA A 47 4.10 12.94 9.93
CA ALA A 47 4.89 14.16 9.91
C ALA A 47 6.29 13.84 9.34
N GLY A 48 6.74 14.66 8.37
CA GLY A 48 8.08 14.54 7.80
C GLY A 48 8.31 13.37 6.83
N ALA A 49 7.27 12.61 6.47
CA ALA A 49 7.39 11.51 5.50
C ALA A 49 6.48 11.75 4.28
N THR A 50 7.04 11.54 3.09
CA THR A 50 6.26 11.50 1.86
C THR A 50 5.72 10.10 1.66
N LYS A 51 4.44 10.00 1.26
CA LYS A 51 3.80 8.74 0.90
C LYS A 51 3.18 8.87 -0.48
N PHE A 52 3.44 7.90 -1.33
CA PHE A 52 2.77 7.72 -2.61
C PHE A 52 2.18 6.32 -2.67
N TYR A 53 1.18 6.15 -3.54
CA TYR A 53 0.57 4.86 -3.82
C TYR A 53 0.79 4.55 -5.31
N TYR A 54 1.20 3.32 -5.59
CA TYR A 54 1.29 2.77 -6.94
C TYR A 54 0.45 1.51 -6.97
N VAL A 55 -0.52 1.43 -7.89
CA VAL A 55 -1.42 0.28 -7.96
C VAL A 55 -0.75 -0.78 -8.80
N ILE A 56 -0.42 -1.92 -8.18
CA ILE A 56 0.19 -3.05 -8.90
C ILE A 56 -0.89 -3.88 -9.61
N GLU A 57 -2.03 -4.09 -8.94
CA GLU A 57 -3.14 -4.90 -9.42
C GLU A 57 -4.44 -4.46 -8.75
N GLY A 58 -5.57 -4.64 -9.46
CA GLY A 58 -6.90 -4.28 -8.97
C GLY A 58 -7.19 -2.80 -9.09
N GLU A 59 -8.20 -2.34 -8.36
CA GLU A 59 -8.64 -0.95 -8.31
C GLU A 59 -8.90 -0.56 -6.85
N GLY A 60 -8.55 0.67 -6.49
CA GLY A 60 -8.82 1.21 -5.16
C GLY A 60 -9.23 2.68 -5.22
N ARG A 61 -9.96 3.11 -4.19
CA ARG A 61 -10.27 4.52 -3.94
C ARG A 61 -9.29 5.10 -2.94
N PHE A 62 -8.54 6.12 -3.35
CA PHE A 62 -7.48 6.76 -2.59
C PHE A 62 -7.90 8.15 -2.15
N THR A 63 -7.64 8.49 -0.90
CA THR A 63 -7.87 9.83 -0.35
C THR A 63 -6.54 10.42 0.13
N VAL A 64 -6.13 11.54 -0.44
CA VAL A 64 -4.90 12.27 -0.10
C VAL A 64 -5.23 13.75 0.04
N GLY A 65 -5.13 14.28 1.27
CA GLY A 65 -5.64 15.62 1.57
C GLY A 65 -7.13 15.72 1.27
N GLU A 66 -7.52 16.73 0.49
CA GLU A 66 -8.91 16.95 0.07
C GLU A 66 -9.29 16.17 -1.20
N ARG A 67 -8.32 15.52 -1.85
CA ARG A 67 -8.54 14.78 -3.10
C ARG A 67 -8.93 13.34 -2.82
N CYS A 68 -9.93 12.88 -3.56
CA CYS A 68 -10.37 11.50 -3.56
C CYS A 68 -10.47 11.00 -5.01
N VAL A 69 -9.72 9.96 -5.36
CA VAL A 69 -9.61 9.44 -6.73
C VAL A 69 -9.67 7.92 -6.73
N THR A 70 -10.19 7.34 -7.80
CA THR A 70 -10.10 5.89 -8.05
C THR A 70 -8.94 5.64 -9.00
N LEU A 71 -8.06 4.71 -8.66
CA LEU A 71 -6.89 4.35 -9.46
C LEU A 71 -6.87 2.84 -9.68
N GLY A 72 -6.64 2.44 -10.94
CA GLY A 72 -6.26 1.08 -11.34
C GLY A 72 -4.75 0.98 -11.60
N PRO A 73 -4.24 -0.11 -12.19
CA PRO A 73 -2.81 -0.35 -12.30
C PRO A 73 -2.08 0.71 -13.14
N GLY A 74 -0.89 1.12 -12.68
CA GLY A 74 -0.07 2.21 -13.24
C GLY A 74 0.01 3.44 -12.34
#